data_AF-A0A1R7Q8D7-F1
#
_entry.id   AF-A0A1R7Q8D7-F1
#
_cell.length_a   1.000
_cell.length_b   1.000
_cell.length_c   1.000
_cell.angle_alpha   90.00
_cell.angle_beta   90.00
_cell.angle_gamma   90.00
#
_symmetry.space_group_name_H-M   'P 1'
#
loop_
_entity.id
_entity.type
_entity.pdbx_description
1 polymer ?
#
loop_
_entity_poly.entity_id
_entity_poly.type
_entity_poly.pdbx_seq_one_letter_code
_entity_poly.pdbx_strand_id
1 'polypeptide(L)'
;MSLLENNLSADYVADLKAMYYLSIDQHQYSENYMFRFKYFHNEAKYKDLSDSLDHLLSKGIFLEELLKSLFFLSQIDLAEKIIQIYDLESIFDFIPQARLGKFFKHFELLGY
;
A
#
# COMPACT_ATOMS: atom_id res chain seq x y z
N MET A 1 -14.43 -15.43 -3.91
CA MET A 1 -14.87 -14.16 -4.53
C MET A 1 -16.00 -13.49 -3.77
N SER A 2 -17.00 -14.19 -3.19
CA SER A 2 -18.20 -13.56 -2.59
C SER A 2 -18.00 -12.71 -1.32
N LEU A 3 -16.82 -12.76 -0.67
CA LEU A 3 -16.56 -12.04 0.58
C LEU A 3 -16.06 -10.60 0.34
N LEU A 4 -15.48 -10.33 -0.84
CA LEU A 4 -15.05 -9.00 -1.27
C LEU A 4 -16.22 -8.19 -1.85
N GLU A 5 -17.08 -8.80 -2.65
CA GLU A 5 -18.19 -8.12 -3.33
C GLU A 5 -19.18 -7.45 -2.37
N ASN A 6 -19.42 -8.03 -1.19
CA ASN A 6 -20.40 -7.50 -0.23
C ASN A 6 -19.88 -6.35 0.64
N ASN A 7 -18.57 -6.07 0.64
CA ASN A 7 -17.95 -5.02 1.47
C ASN A 7 -17.01 -4.09 0.68
N LEU A 8 -17.05 -4.16 -0.67
CA LEU A 8 -16.21 -3.34 -1.51
C LEU A 8 -16.66 -1.88 -1.45
N SER A 9 -15.88 -1.04 -0.78
CA SER A 9 -16.13 0.39 -0.65
C SER A 9 -15.14 1.19 -1.49
N ALA A 10 -15.56 2.40 -1.85
CA ALA A 10 -14.67 3.36 -2.50
C ALA A 10 -13.44 3.66 -1.63
N ASP A 11 -13.60 3.71 -0.30
CA ASP A 11 -12.51 3.88 0.65
C ASP A 11 -11.47 2.78 0.52
N TYR A 12 -11.88 1.50 0.51
CA TYR A 12 -10.93 0.39 0.43
C TYR A 12 -10.14 0.40 -0.88
N VAL A 13 -10.83 0.59 -2.02
CA VAL A 13 -10.14 0.60 -3.33
C VAL A 13 -9.22 1.82 -3.44
N ALA A 14 -9.66 2.98 -2.95
CA ALA A 14 -8.84 4.19 -2.95
C ALA A 14 -7.60 4.07 -2.07
N ASP A 15 -7.75 3.44 -0.90
CA ASP A 15 -6.66 3.22 0.05
C ASP A 15 -5.58 2.30 -0.52
N LEU A 16 -5.98 1.14 -1.07
CA LEU A 16 -5.06 0.20 -1.71
C LEU A 16 -4.34 0.82 -2.93
N LYS A 17 -5.07 1.58 -3.76
CA LYS A 17 -4.46 2.32 -4.87
C LYS A 17 -3.50 3.39 -4.38
N ALA A 18 -3.87 4.15 -3.35
CA ALA A 18 -3.04 5.22 -2.80
C ALA A 18 -1.73 4.66 -2.26
N MET A 19 -1.77 3.56 -1.51
CA MET A 19 -0.58 2.85 -1.06
C MET A 19 0.26 2.35 -2.23
N TYR A 20 -0.32 1.57 -3.15
CA TYR A 20 0.44 1.06 -4.30
C TYR A 20 1.21 2.16 -5.06
N TYR A 21 0.52 3.26 -5.41
CA TYR A 21 1.16 4.36 -6.14
C TYR A 21 2.06 5.26 -5.28
N LEU A 22 1.92 5.24 -3.95
CA LEU A 22 2.87 5.90 -3.04
C LEU A 22 4.25 5.24 -3.13
N SER A 23 4.28 3.91 -3.21
CA SER A 23 5.51 3.14 -3.31
C SER A 23 6.17 3.27 -4.67
N ILE A 24 5.39 3.20 -5.76
CA ILE A 24 5.88 3.40 -7.13
C ILE A 24 6.59 4.75 -7.29
N ASP A 25 6.09 5.79 -6.63
CA ASP A 25 6.69 7.13 -6.64
C ASP A 25 7.78 7.32 -5.56
N GLN A 26 8.41 6.22 -5.13
CA GLN A 26 9.60 6.16 -4.28
C GLN A 26 9.44 6.74 -2.87
N HIS A 27 8.24 6.79 -2.32
CA HIS A 27 8.00 7.17 -0.92
C HIS A 27 8.63 8.53 -0.54
N GLN A 28 8.49 9.55 -1.39
CA GLN A 28 9.13 10.85 -1.15
C GLN A 28 8.53 11.62 0.04
N TYR A 29 7.20 11.67 0.13
CA TYR A 29 6.46 12.44 1.14
C TYR A 29 5.21 11.66 1.56
N SER A 30 4.95 11.54 2.85
CA SER A 30 3.80 10.79 3.37
C SER A 30 2.48 11.48 3.04
N GLU A 31 2.47 12.80 2.87
CA GLU A 31 1.31 13.59 2.45
C GLU A 31 0.79 13.19 1.07
N ASN A 32 1.65 12.61 0.22
CA ASN A 32 1.26 12.09 -1.08
C ASN A 32 0.22 10.97 -0.96
N TYR A 33 0.23 10.21 0.13
CA TYR A 33 -0.82 9.24 0.41
C TYR A 33 -2.19 9.91 0.47
N MET A 34 -2.32 10.99 1.26
CA MET A 34 -3.60 11.68 1.45
C MET A 34 -4.09 12.34 0.15
N PHE A 35 -3.17 12.89 -0.65
CA PHE A 35 -3.50 13.41 -1.98
C PHE A 35 -4.05 12.32 -2.90
N ARG A 36 -3.35 11.17 -2.98
CA ARG A 36 -3.76 10.04 -3.81
C ARG A 36 -5.05 9.40 -3.34
N PHE A 37 -5.23 9.22 -2.04
CA PHE A 37 -6.46 8.70 -1.48
C PHE A 37 -7.66 9.54 -1.92
N LYS A 38 -7.58 10.86 -1.76
CA LYS A 38 -8.64 11.78 -2.22
C LYS A 38 -8.88 11.71 -3.72
N TYR A 39 -7.80 11.60 -4.51
CA TYR A 39 -7.90 11.45 -5.97
C TYR A 39 -8.63 10.16 -6.35
N PHE A 40 -8.18 9.01 -5.86
CA PHE A 40 -8.75 7.70 -6.20
C PHE A 40 -10.16 7.51 -5.61
N HIS A 41 -10.44 8.06 -4.44
CA HIS A 41 -11.78 8.05 -3.87
C HIS A 41 -12.77 8.87 -4.71
N ASN A 42 -12.33 9.98 -5.32
CA ASN A 42 -13.16 10.71 -6.27
C ASN A 42 -13.33 9.98 -7.60
N GLU A 43 -12.28 9.32 -8.08
CA GLU A 43 -12.32 8.48 -9.30
C GLU A 43 -13.29 7.30 -9.15
N ALA A 44 -13.36 6.71 -7.95
CA ALA A 44 -14.25 5.61 -7.59
C ALA A 44 -15.75 5.94 -7.78
N LYS A 45 -16.13 7.22 -7.88
CA LYS A 45 -17.51 7.63 -8.22
C LYS A 45 -17.89 7.32 -9.67
N TYR A 46 -16.91 7.14 -10.53
CA TYR A 46 -17.09 7.03 -11.99
C TYR A 46 -16.56 5.72 -12.56
N LYS A 47 -16.04 4.82 -11.72
CA LYS A 47 -15.46 3.55 -12.14
C LYS A 47 -16.09 2.39 -11.39
N ASP A 48 -16.13 1.24 -12.05
CA ASP A 48 -16.42 -0.01 -11.37
C ASP A 48 -15.30 -0.33 -10.37
N LEU A 49 -15.71 -0.58 -9.13
CA LEU A 49 -14.79 -0.83 -8.02
C LEU A 49 -14.13 -2.20 -8.15
N SER A 50 -14.87 -3.20 -8.64
CA SER A 50 -14.36 -4.56 -8.81
C SER A 50 -13.30 -4.58 -9.89
N ASP A 51 -13.59 -4.01 -11.06
CA ASP A 51 -12.61 -3.90 -12.15
C ASP A 51 -11.35 -3.12 -11.70
N SER A 52 -11.55 -2.07 -10.91
CA SER A 52 -10.45 -1.28 -10.37
C SER A 52 -9.58 -2.06 -9.40
N LEU A 53 -10.20 -2.88 -8.54
CA LEU A 53 -9.51 -3.73 -7.59
C LEU A 53 -8.80 -4.87 -8.32
N ASP A 54 -9.46 -5.55 -9.25
CA ASP A 54 -8.89 -6.64 -10.05
C ASP A 54 -7.68 -6.15 -10.84
N HIS A 55 -7.77 -4.96 -11.45
CA HIS A 55 -6.64 -4.36 -12.15
C HIS A 55 -5.45 -4.10 -11.22
N LEU A 56 -5.72 -3.72 -9.97
CA LEU A 56 -4.67 -3.46 -8.97
C LEU A 56 -4.02 -4.78 -8.51
N LEU A 57 -4.84 -5.77 -8.16
CA LEU A 57 -4.39 -7.09 -7.70
C LEU A 57 -3.73 -7.92 -8.81
N SER A 58 -4.02 -7.63 -10.08
CA SER A 58 -3.36 -8.27 -11.22
C SER A 58 -1.88 -7.89 -11.34
N LYS A 59 -1.38 -6.92 -10.58
CA LYS A 59 0.03 -6.50 -10.61
C LYS A 59 0.85 -7.46 -9.74
N GLY A 60 1.79 -8.18 -10.36
CA GLY A 60 2.62 -9.17 -9.64
C GLY A 60 3.45 -8.59 -8.48
N ILE A 61 3.75 -7.28 -8.53
CA ILE A 61 4.49 -6.55 -7.48
C ILE A 61 3.57 -5.89 -6.44
N PHE A 62 2.25 -6.06 -6.53
CA PHE A 62 1.30 -5.35 -5.68
C PHE A 62 1.59 -5.54 -4.19
N LEU A 63 1.81 -6.78 -3.76
CA LEU A 63 2.06 -7.12 -2.36
C LEU A 63 3.36 -6.51 -1.85
N GLU A 64 4.41 -6.51 -2.67
CA GLU A 64 5.69 -5.88 -2.35
C GLU A 64 5.53 -4.37 -2.13
N GLU A 65 4.87 -3.68 -3.07
CA GLU A 65 4.65 -2.23 -3.02
C GLU A 65 3.70 -1.82 -1.88
N LEU A 66 2.72 -2.67 -1.56
CA LEU A 66 1.85 -2.49 -0.40
C LEU A 66 2.66 -2.55 0.90
N LEU A 67 3.49 -3.57 1.07
CA LEU A 67 4.32 -3.72 2.27
C LEU A 67 5.28 -2.55 2.46
N LYS A 68 5.94 -2.10 1.38
CA LYS A 68 6.81 -0.90 1.44
C LYS A 68 6.03 0.33 1.90
N SER A 69 4.83 0.54 1.38
CA SER A 69 3.97 1.66 1.78
C SER A 69 3.55 1.58 3.25
N LEU A 70 3.22 0.39 3.75
CA LEU A 70 2.85 0.21 5.16
C LEU A 70 4.02 0.55 6.08
N PHE A 71 5.23 0.09 5.77
CA PHE A 71 6.43 0.47 6.51
C PHE A 71 6.66 1.99 6.45
N PHE A 72 6.53 2.60 5.27
CA PHE A 72 6.71 4.03 5.11
C PHE A 72 5.69 4.86 5.90
N LEU A 73 4.44 4.42 5.95
CA LEU A 73 3.35 5.07 6.70
C LEU A 73 3.33 4.68 8.20
N SER A 74 4.38 4.01 8.69
CA SER A 74 4.49 3.53 10.08
C SER A 74 3.37 2.58 10.53
N GLN A 75 2.74 1.89 9.58
CA GLN A 75 1.76 0.82 9.84
C GLN A 75 2.48 -0.53 10.05
N ILE A 76 3.47 -0.53 10.95
CA ILE A 76 4.40 -1.65 11.14
C ILE A 76 3.66 -2.92 11.56
N ASP A 77 2.77 -2.84 12.55
CA ASP A 77 2.03 -3.99 13.06
C ASP A 77 1.21 -4.70 11.96
N LEU A 78 0.64 -3.91 11.04
CA LEU A 78 -0.11 -4.45 9.92
C LEU A 78 0.81 -5.11 8.89
N ALA A 79 1.95 -4.48 8.58
CA ALA A 79 2.95 -5.05 7.68
C ALA A 79 3.48 -6.40 8.21
N GLU A 80 3.85 -6.46 9.50
CA GLU A 80 4.33 -7.68 10.15
C GLU A 80 3.29 -8.79 10.15
N LYS A 81 2.03 -8.45 10.42
CA LYS A 81 0.93 -9.42 10.37
C LYS A 81 0.77 -10.02 8.97
N ILE A 82 0.88 -9.22 7.92
CA ILE A 82 0.82 -9.71 6.53
C ILE A 82 2.03 -10.60 6.23
N ILE A 83 3.25 -10.17 6.60
CA ILE A 83 4.48 -10.95 6.42
C ILE A 83 4.36 -12.32 7.08
N GLN A 84 3.83 -12.38 8.31
CA GLN A 84 3.64 -13.63 9.03
C GLN A 84 2.58 -14.54 8.41
N ILE A 85 1.43 -14.01 8.00
CA ILE A 85 0.33 -14.80 7.42
C ILE A 85 0.77 -15.49 6.12
N TYR A 86 1.60 -14.82 5.33
CA TYR A 86 2.00 -15.29 4.00
C TYR A 86 3.46 -15.76 3.92
N ASP A 87 4.16 -15.88 5.06
CA ASP A 87 5.55 -16.32 5.16
C ASP A 87 6.51 -15.61 4.20
N LEU A 88 6.47 -14.27 4.22
CA LEU A 88 7.14 -13.42 3.22
C LEU A 88 8.58 -13.04 3.57
N GLU A 89 9.06 -13.42 4.76
CA GLU A 89 10.34 -12.99 5.32
C GLU A 89 11.53 -13.32 4.39
N SER A 90 11.54 -14.53 3.82
CA SER A 90 12.58 -14.97 2.88
C SER A 90 12.31 -14.63 1.43
N ILE A 91 11.17 -14.00 1.12
CA ILE A 91 10.75 -13.67 -0.24
C ILE A 91 11.22 -12.26 -0.61
N PHE A 92 11.21 -11.33 0.35
CA PHE A 92 11.49 -9.93 0.10
C PHE A 92 12.68 -9.41 0.90
N ASP A 93 13.82 -9.24 0.22
CA ASP A 93 15.07 -8.77 0.83
C ASP A 93 15.01 -7.36 1.44
N PHE A 94 13.99 -6.55 1.07
CA PHE A 94 13.83 -5.20 1.60
C PHE A 94 13.29 -5.17 3.03
N ILE A 95 12.62 -6.23 3.51
CA ILE A 95 11.91 -6.26 4.80
C ILE A 95 12.82 -5.83 5.96
N PRO A 96 14.04 -6.38 6.13
CA PRO A 96 14.92 -5.96 7.23
C PRO A 96 15.29 -4.48 7.16
N GLN A 97 15.48 -3.91 5.97
CA GLN A 97 15.82 -2.50 5.80
C GLN A 97 14.61 -1.58 6.05
N ALA A 98 13.41 -2.02 5.67
CA ALA A 98 12.18 -1.26 5.87
C ALA A 98 11.79 -1.18 7.35
N ARG A 99 11.95 -2.27 8.12
CA ARG A 99 11.80 -2.27 9.59
C ARG A 99 12.69 -1.24 10.29
N LEU A 100 13.90 -1.03 9.74
CA LEU A 100 14.87 -0.08 10.28
C LEU A 100 14.66 1.36 9.76
N GLY A 101 13.65 1.59 8.90
CA GLY A 101 13.42 2.88 8.24
C GLY A 101 14.45 3.26 7.17
N LYS A 102 15.58 2.54 7.09
CA LYS A 102 16.72 2.82 6.21
C LYS A 102 16.43 2.64 4.72
N PHE A 103 15.35 1.93 4.41
CA PHE A 103 14.91 1.71 3.03
C PHE A 103 14.39 2.99 2.36
N PHE A 104 13.89 3.96 3.13
CA PHE A 104 13.24 5.16 2.59
C PHE A 104 14.17 6.37 2.57
N LYS A 105 14.22 7.08 1.43
CA LYS A 105 14.94 8.36 1.34
C LYS A 105 14.30 9.38 2.28
N HIS A 106 15.12 10.23 2.89
CA HIS A 106 14.67 11.28 3.81
C HIS A 106 13.97 10.78 5.08
N PHE A 107 14.16 9.51 5.48
CA PHE A 107 13.65 9.00 6.76
C PHE A 107 14.04 9.92 7.95
N GLU A 108 15.26 10.47 7.93
CA GLU A 108 15.77 11.42 8.94
C GLU A 108 15.00 12.75 9.00
N LEU A 109 14.34 13.17 7.92
CA LEU A 109 13.56 14.41 7.85
C LEU A 109 12.09 14.20 8.24
N LEU A 110 11.63 12.95 8.31
CA LEU A 110 10.23 12.61 8.61
C LEU A 110 9.95 12.42 10.11
N GLY A 111 10.97 12.54 10.97
CA GLY A 111 10.81 12.71 12.42
C GLY A 111 10.13 11.54 13.12
N TYR A 112 10.47 10.31 12.75
CA TYR A 112 10.06 9.08 13.45
C TYR A 112 10.92 8.81 14.69
#